data_AF-A0AAW5E7G3-F1
#
_entry.id   AF-A0AAW5E7G3-F1
#
_cell.length_a   1.000
_cell.length_b   1.000
_cell.length_c   1.000
_cell.angle_alpha   90.00
_cell.angle_beta   90.00
_cell.angle_gamma   90.00
#
_symmetry.space_group_name_H-M   'P 1'
#
loop_
_entity.id
_entity.type
_entity.pdbx_description
1 polymer ?
#
loop_
_entity_poly.entity_id
_entity_poly.type
_entity_poly.pdbx_seq_one_letter_code
_entity_poly.pdbx_strand_id
1 'polypeptide(L)'
;MNMRKSMITGVVLLIIGTSTTVVASQNTGYVSEFFGGITNSFVKDTHDQVVVESGIKMKIEESVSGGKSSLIVASFEKEDETIFPEGASISNLELDVKHGASYMIQQQLTEDRKKIIVMFDIDALSNLEGKSVTIRAGAIVSDETGEILASGPFKNKFIAHDRSNKTDIDLTLKQQNEEVILETVYVSPIGIGIEGKRIDGKSSYLPEISPIVKVMTTDNQIIELSTSSTSTTDIGFKWQYSQDPIGNRIFLDMSTIKNIMINNQIIKLD
;
A
#
# COMPACT_ATOMS: atom_id res chain seq x y z
N MET A 1 -16.69 -35.49 5.18
CA MET A 1 -16.99 -34.23 5.89
C MET A 1 -16.32 -33.13 5.08
N ASN A 2 -17.08 -32.48 4.20
CA ASN A 2 -16.54 -31.49 3.25
C ASN A 2 -16.43 -30.14 3.95
N MET A 3 -15.21 -29.63 4.13
CA MET A 3 -14.97 -28.23 4.46
C MET A 3 -15.52 -27.37 3.31
N ARG A 4 -16.68 -26.74 3.51
CA ARG A 4 -17.05 -25.56 2.73
C ARG A 4 -16.07 -24.47 3.14
N LYS A 5 -15.10 -24.15 2.28
CA LYS A 5 -14.36 -22.89 2.37
C LYS A 5 -15.40 -21.77 2.22
N SER A 6 -15.79 -21.12 3.32
CA SER A 6 -16.59 -19.91 3.24
C SER A 6 -15.78 -18.89 2.47
N MET A 7 -16.31 -18.47 1.33
CA MET A 7 -15.65 -17.50 0.46
C MET A 7 -15.73 -16.15 1.18
N ILE A 8 -14.63 -15.70 1.77
CA ILE A 8 -14.54 -14.39 2.41
C ILE A 8 -14.49 -13.36 1.29
N THR A 9 -15.56 -12.59 1.13
CA THR A 9 -15.67 -11.55 0.10
C THR A 9 -14.88 -10.32 0.55
N GLY A 10 -13.69 -10.10 -0.02
CA GLY A 10 -12.96 -8.85 0.14
C GLY A 10 -13.55 -7.78 -0.79
N VAL A 11 -13.81 -6.59 -0.25
CA VAL A 11 -14.27 -5.43 -1.05
C VAL A 11 -13.07 -4.55 -1.37
N VAL A 12 -12.92 -4.18 -2.64
CA VAL A 12 -11.86 -3.29 -3.13
C VAL A 12 -12.48 -2.01 -3.68
N LEU A 13 -12.06 -0.86 -3.17
CA LEU A 13 -12.47 0.47 -3.63
C LEU A 13 -11.25 1.26 -4.07
N LEU A 14 -11.34 1.93 -5.22
CA LEU A 14 -10.27 2.79 -5.73
C LEU A 14 -10.68 4.25 -5.61
N ILE A 15 -9.87 5.04 -4.91
CA ILE A 15 -10.00 6.49 -4.81
C ILE A 15 -8.82 7.11 -5.56
N ILE A 16 -9.11 7.70 -6.72
CA ILE A 16 -8.09 8.29 -7.60
C ILE A 16 -7.99 9.79 -7.31
N GLY A 17 -6.79 10.24 -6.95
CA GLY A 17 -6.41 11.65 -6.95
C GLY A 17 -6.00 12.13 -8.35
N THR A 18 -4.95 12.94 -8.44
CA THR A 18 -4.35 13.33 -9.73
C THR A 18 -3.88 12.12 -10.55
N SER A 19 -3.62 12.32 -11.85
CA SER A 19 -3.22 11.31 -12.86
C SER A 19 -2.41 10.13 -12.31
N THR A 20 -3.11 9.04 -11.96
CA THR A 20 -2.52 7.80 -11.44
C THR A 20 -3.05 6.63 -12.25
N THR A 21 -2.17 5.76 -12.72
CA THR A 21 -2.53 4.46 -13.28
C THR A 21 -2.19 3.38 -12.26
N VAL A 22 -3.19 2.64 -11.79
CA VAL A 22 -3.02 1.54 -10.82
C VAL A 22 -3.27 0.21 -11.52
N VAL A 23 -2.38 -0.75 -11.31
CA VAL A 23 -2.60 -2.15 -11.69
C VAL A 23 -3.12 -2.88 -10.45
N ALA A 24 -4.42 -3.13 -10.41
CA ALA A 24 -5.03 -3.85 -9.30
C ALA A 24 -4.41 -5.25 -9.16
N SER A 25 -3.98 -5.61 -7.96
CA SER A 25 -3.57 -6.99 -7.69
C SER A 25 -4.79 -7.90 -7.84
N GLN A 26 -4.66 -8.98 -8.61
CA GLN A 26 -5.75 -9.93 -8.87
C GLN A 26 -6.05 -10.83 -7.66
N ASN A 27 -5.19 -10.80 -6.64
CA ASN A 27 -5.30 -11.64 -5.46
C ASN A 27 -5.70 -10.79 -4.26
N THR A 28 -6.86 -11.05 -3.66
CA THR A 28 -7.30 -10.44 -2.39
C THR A 28 -6.79 -11.21 -1.16
N GLY A 29 -6.17 -12.37 -1.39
CA GLY A 29 -5.64 -13.24 -0.34
C GLY A 29 -4.44 -12.67 0.42
N TYR A 30 -3.82 -11.59 -0.05
CA TYR A 30 -2.67 -11.04 0.67
C TYR A 30 -3.06 -10.37 2.00
N VAL A 31 -4.30 -9.91 2.19
CA VAL A 31 -4.76 -9.47 3.53
C VAL A 31 -4.71 -10.67 4.48
N SER A 32 -5.14 -11.85 4.01
CA SER A 32 -5.01 -13.08 4.80
C SER A 32 -3.56 -13.56 4.94
N GLU A 33 -2.66 -13.35 3.97
CA GLU A 33 -1.23 -13.67 4.11
C GLU A 33 -0.52 -12.69 5.06
N PHE A 34 -0.95 -11.41 5.05
CA PHE A 34 -0.49 -10.36 5.95
C PHE A 34 -0.90 -10.61 7.40
N PHE A 35 -2.00 -11.30 7.66
CA PHE A 35 -2.41 -11.66 9.03
C PHE A 35 -2.19 -13.15 9.37
N GLY A 36 -1.89 -14.00 8.37
CA GLY A 36 -1.91 -15.45 8.46
C GLY A 36 -0.55 -16.15 8.54
N GLY A 37 0.59 -15.45 8.45
CA GLY A 37 1.85 -16.11 8.84
C GLY A 37 3.21 -15.61 8.34
N ILE A 38 3.34 -14.49 7.61
CA ILE A 38 4.66 -14.05 7.08
C ILE A 38 5.12 -12.70 7.66
N THR A 39 4.24 -11.93 8.30
CA THR A 39 4.45 -10.52 8.68
C THR A 39 4.81 -10.28 10.14
N ASN A 40 5.07 -11.33 10.93
CA ASN A 40 5.49 -11.18 12.34
C ASN A 40 6.78 -10.34 12.55
N SER A 41 7.42 -9.86 11.47
CA SER A 41 8.65 -9.08 11.49
C SER A 41 8.56 -7.67 10.91
N PHE A 42 7.41 -7.20 10.38
CA PHE A 42 7.32 -5.82 9.88
C PHE A 42 7.09 -4.83 11.03
N VAL A 43 8.16 -4.60 11.79
CA VAL A 43 8.48 -3.43 12.61
C VAL A 43 7.40 -3.01 13.64
N LYS A 44 7.60 -3.45 14.88
CA LYS A 44 6.89 -3.10 16.14
C LYS A 44 6.94 -1.61 16.57
N ASP A 45 7.20 -0.68 15.65
CA ASP A 45 7.28 0.76 15.95
C ASP A 45 6.10 1.54 15.36
N THR A 46 4.96 0.89 15.12
CA THR A 46 3.70 1.64 15.13
C THR A 46 3.43 2.04 16.56
N HIS A 47 3.39 3.34 16.82
CA HIS A 47 2.77 3.84 18.04
C HIS A 47 1.36 3.26 18.03
N ASP A 48 1.05 2.32 18.93
CA ASP A 48 -0.26 1.67 19.05
C ASP A 48 -1.32 2.75 19.29
N GLN A 49 -1.85 3.32 18.22
CA GLN A 49 -2.88 4.34 18.30
C GLN A 49 -4.22 3.67 18.24
N VAL A 50 -4.82 3.55 19.41
CA VAL A 50 -6.15 2.99 19.62
C VAL A 50 -7.09 4.13 19.99
N VAL A 51 -8.22 4.21 19.29
CA VAL A 51 -9.33 5.09 19.62
C VAL A 51 -10.57 4.23 19.77
N VAL A 52 -11.39 4.51 20.78
CA VAL A 52 -12.68 3.86 20.98
C VAL A 52 -13.77 4.91 20.79
N GLU A 53 -14.65 4.69 19.82
CA GLU A 53 -15.77 5.57 19.49
C GLU A 53 -17.02 4.72 19.26
N SER A 54 -18.13 5.08 19.92
CA SER A 54 -19.41 4.39 19.80
C SER A 54 -19.34 2.86 20.03
N GLY A 55 -18.51 2.41 20.98
CA GLY A 55 -18.32 0.98 21.28
C GLY A 55 -17.51 0.22 20.22
N ILE A 56 -16.90 0.92 19.26
CA ILE A 56 -15.98 0.35 18.29
C ILE A 56 -14.56 0.85 18.60
N LYS A 57 -13.67 -0.10 18.81
CA LYS A 57 -12.24 0.11 18.96
C LYS A 57 -11.58 0.09 17.59
N MET A 58 -11.05 1.22 17.18
CA MET A 58 -10.27 1.39 15.97
C MET A 58 -8.78 1.47 16.31
N LYS A 59 -7.99 0.55 15.77
CA LYS A 59 -6.53 0.48 16.00
C LYS A 59 -5.77 0.63 14.69
N ILE A 60 -4.72 1.44 14.67
CA ILE A 60 -3.70 1.39 13.61
C ILE A 60 -2.80 0.20 13.92
N GLU A 61 -2.91 -0.86 13.12
CA GLU A 61 -2.09 -2.06 13.30
C GLU A 61 -0.70 -1.83 12.72
N GLU A 62 -0.65 -1.31 11.50
CA GLU A 62 0.61 -1.04 10.81
C GLU A 62 0.53 0.22 9.94
N SER A 63 1.64 0.94 9.86
CA SER A 63 1.84 1.98 8.87
C SER A 63 3.29 1.95 8.41
N VAL A 64 3.48 1.71 7.12
CA VAL A 64 4.79 1.71 6.48
C VAL A 64 4.72 2.64 5.28
N SER A 65 5.52 3.71 5.32
CA SER A 65 5.76 4.55 4.16
C SER A 65 7.10 4.19 3.51
N GLY A 66 7.15 4.27 2.19
CA GLY A 66 8.34 4.09 1.38
C GLY A 66 8.38 5.19 0.33
N GLY A 67 9.10 6.28 0.64
CA GLY A 67 9.10 7.50 -0.17
C GLY A 67 7.69 8.06 -0.32
N LYS A 68 7.13 7.97 -1.53
CA LYS A 68 5.81 8.51 -1.87
C LYS A 68 4.69 7.47 -1.88
N SER A 69 4.99 6.20 -1.58
CA SER A 69 3.99 5.17 -1.35
C SER A 69 3.83 4.87 0.13
N SER A 70 2.66 4.41 0.53
CA SER A 70 2.44 3.94 1.90
C SER A 70 1.41 2.82 1.95
N LEU A 71 1.61 1.90 2.89
CA LEU A 71 0.61 0.92 3.30
C LEU A 71 0.15 1.27 4.72
N ILE A 72 -1.15 1.38 4.93
CA ILE A 72 -1.73 1.57 6.26
C ILE A 72 -2.71 0.44 6.50
N VAL A 73 -2.61 -0.20 7.66
CA VAL A 73 -3.52 -1.25 8.10
C VAL A 73 -4.18 -0.81 9.40
N ALA A 74 -5.50 -0.86 9.44
CA ALA A 74 -6.29 -0.59 10.64
C ALA A 74 -7.24 -1.75 10.91
N SER A 75 -7.55 -1.96 12.18
CA SER A 75 -8.56 -2.92 12.62
C SER A 75 -9.69 -2.22 13.35
N PHE A 76 -10.89 -2.77 13.20
CA PHE A 76 -12.09 -2.36 13.89
C PHE A 76 -12.64 -3.56 14.66
N GLU A 77 -12.75 -3.41 15.97
CA GLU A 77 -13.24 -4.40 16.92
C GLU A 77 -14.40 -3.80 17.71
N LYS A 78 -15.38 -4.61 18.12
CA LYS A 78 -16.31 -4.16 19.15
C LYS A 78 -15.59 -4.15 20.51
N GLU A 79 -15.81 -3.10 21.29
CA GLU A 79 -15.21 -2.94 22.62
C GLU A 79 -15.62 -4.08 23.58
N ASP A 80 -16.82 -4.62 23.41
CA ASP A 80 -17.34 -5.75 24.18
C ASP A 80 -16.83 -7.13 23.71
N GLU A 81 -15.91 -7.16 22.74
CA GLU A 81 -15.34 -8.35 22.09
C GLU A 81 -16.37 -9.27 21.41
N THR A 82 -17.62 -8.83 21.25
CA THR A 82 -18.61 -9.59 20.50
C THR A 82 -18.26 -9.61 19.02
N ILE A 83 -18.71 -10.64 18.33
CA ILE A 83 -18.43 -10.81 16.91
C ILE A 83 -19.29 -9.89 16.04
N PHE A 84 -18.80 -9.58 14.85
CA PHE A 84 -19.60 -9.02 13.77
C PHE A 84 -20.40 -10.15 13.08
N PRO A 85 -21.58 -9.83 12.52
CA PRO A 85 -22.27 -10.76 11.63
C PRO A 85 -21.43 -11.00 10.36
N GLU A 86 -21.73 -12.09 9.65
CA GLU A 86 -21.15 -12.34 8.33
C GLU A 86 -21.54 -11.20 7.36
N GLY A 87 -20.62 -10.83 6.47
CA GLY A 87 -20.84 -9.71 5.55
C GLY A 87 -20.78 -8.33 6.19
N ALA A 88 -20.30 -8.19 7.43
CA ALA A 88 -20.06 -6.88 8.01
C ALA A 88 -18.89 -6.17 7.30
N SER A 89 -19.14 -4.93 6.88
CA SER A 89 -18.14 -4.06 6.25
C SER A 89 -18.25 -2.64 6.78
N ILE A 90 -17.26 -1.82 6.46
CA ILE A 90 -17.21 -0.42 6.82
C ILE A 90 -17.56 0.43 5.61
N SER A 91 -18.52 1.32 5.81
CA SER A 91 -18.97 2.31 4.82
C SER A 91 -18.22 3.62 4.97
N ASN A 92 -18.09 4.34 3.85
CA ASN A 92 -17.46 5.67 3.78
C ASN A 92 -16.04 5.69 4.41
N LEU A 93 -15.24 4.66 4.10
CA LEU A 93 -13.83 4.60 4.48
C LEU A 93 -13.02 5.59 3.65
N GLU A 94 -12.31 6.48 4.32
CA GLU A 94 -11.52 7.53 3.67
C GLU A 94 -10.23 7.81 4.44
N LEU A 95 -9.22 8.27 3.69
CA LEU A 95 -8.03 8.92 4.22
C LEU A 95 -8.10 10.42 4.00
N ASP A 96 -7.98 11.16 5.09
CA ASP A 96 -7.73 12.61 5.04
C ASP A 96 -6.21 12.85 5.08
N VAL A 97 -5.65 13.08 3.89
CA VAL A 97 -4.24 13.41 3.65
C VAL A 97 -4.19 14.79 2.99
N LYS A 98 -3.62 15.77 3.70
CA LYS A 98 -3.64 17.19 3.27
C LYS A 98 -2.95 17.52 1.94
N HIS A 99 -2.28 16.56 1.29
CA HIS A 99 -1.34 16.82 0.18
C HIS A 99 -1.68 16.05 -1.11
N GLY A 100 -2.90 15.50 -1.22
CA GLY A 100 -3.32 14.74 -2.39
C GLY A 100 -2.67 13.35 -2.42
N ALA A 101 -3.50 12.33 -2.36
CA ALA A 101 -3.09 10.94 -2.49
C ALA A 101 -4.17 10.17 -3.23
N SER A 102 -3.75 9.28 -4.11
CA SER A 102 -4.58 8.21 -4.64
C SER A 102 -4.41 7.02 -3.72
N TYR A 103 -5.48 6.28 -3.45
CA TYR A 103 -5.37 5.07 -2.66
C TYR A 103 -6.43 4.03 -3.02
N MET A 104 -6.05 2.78 -2.84
CA MET A 104 -6.95 1.65 -2.91
C MET A 104 -7.25 1.19 -1.49
N ILE A 105 -8.53 0.98 -1.20
CA ILE A 105 -9.01 0.43 0.06
C ILE A 105 -9.33 -1.02 -0.17
N GLN A 106 -8.83 -1.87 0.71
CA GLN A 106 -9.31 -3.23 0.86
C GLN A 106 -9.82 -3.44 2.27
N GLN A 107 -10.87 -4.21 2.42
CA GLN A 107 -11.35 -4.61 3.73
C GLN A 107 -11.76 -6.07 3.77
N GLN A 108 -11.60 -6.67 4.94
CA GLN A 108 -11.88 -8.07 5.18
C GLN A 108 -12.35 -8.30 6.62
N LEU A 109 -13.43 -9.04 6.78
CA LEU A 109 -13.83 -9.61 8.07
C LEU A 109 -12.96 -10.83 8.40
N THR A 110 -12.40 -10.88 9.61
CA THR A 110 -11.59 -12.02 10.07
C THR A 110 -12.43 -13.31 10.16
N GLU A 111 -11.78 -14.48 10.10
CA GLU A 111 -12.46 -15.78 10.19
C GLU A 111 -13.23 -15.97 11.51
N ASP A 112 -12.68 -15.46 12.62
CA ASP A 112 -13.34 -15.46 13.92
C ASP A 112 -14.44 -14.39 14.06
N ARG A 113 -14.57 -13.53 13.03
CA ARG A 113 -15.48 -12.39 12.93
C ARG A 113 -15.32 -11.35 14.04
N LYS A 114 -14.19 -11.35 14.75
CA LYS A 114 -13.93 -10.37 15.82
C LYS A 114 -13.44 -9.03 15.29
N LYS A 115 -12.82 -9.00 14.11
CA LYS A 115 -12.26 -7.77 13.54
C LYS A 115 -12.68 -7.59 12.08
N ILE A 116 -12.91 -6.34 11.70
CA ILE A 116 -12.83 -5.92 10.31
C ILE A 116 -11.46 -5.27 10.12
N ILE A 117 -10.66 -5.85 9.24
CA ILE A 117 -9.37 -5.31 8.83
C ILE A 117 -9.59 -4.42 7.62
N VAL A 118 -8.99 -3.24 7.64
CA VAL A 118 -8.94 -2.31 6.52
C VAL A 118 -7.50 -2.05 6.18
N MET A 119 -7.20 -2.04 4.89
CA MET A 119 -5.91 -1.66 4.37
C MET A 119 -6.05 -0.58 3.31
N PHE A 120 -5.20 0.43 3.40
CA PHE A 120 -5.02 1.48 2.41
C PHE A 120 -3.67 1.29 1.73
N ASP A 121 -3.68 1.08 0.41
CA ASP A 121 -2.49 1.11 -0.44
C ASP A 121 -2.43 2.44 -1.17
N ILE A 122 -1.43 3.26 -0.85
CA ILE A 122 -1.41 4.69 -1.08
C ILE A 122 -0.28 5.06 -2.04
N ASP A 123 -0.60 5.95 -2.98
CA ASP A 123 0.36 6.66 -3.81
C ASP A 123 0.13 8.16 -3.67
N ALA A 124 1.10 8.86 -3.10
CA ALA A 124 1.01 10.27 -2.75
C ALA A 124 1.87 11.14 -3.67
N LEU A 125 1.48 12.41 -3.85
CA LEU A 125 2.27 13.36 -4.64
C LEU A 125 3.64 13.69 -4.01
N SER A 126 3.70 13.61 -2.68
CA SER A 126 4.86 13.95 -1.87
C SER A 126 5.02 12.95 -0.72
N ASN A 127 6.22 12.89 -0.14
CA ASN A 127 6.52 11.99 0.97
C ASN A 127 5.62 12.31 2.18
N LEU A 128 5.11 11.25 2.83
CA LEU A 128 4.26 11.33 4.01
C LEU A 128 5.03 11.39 5.34
N GLU A 129 6.37 11.36 5.32
CA GLU A 129 7.21 11.45 6.52
C GLU A 129 6.83 12.64 7.42
N GLY A 130 6.56 12.32 8.70
CA GLY A 130 6.16 13.29 9.71
C GLY A 130 4.80 13.94 9.46
N LYS A 131 4.08 13.57 8.39
CA LYS A 131 2.75 14.09 8.09
C LYS A 131 1.72 13.37 8.92
N SER A 132 0.72 14.13 9.34
CA SER A 132 -0.41 13.52 10.01
C SER A 132 -1.41 12.98 9.01
N VAL A 133 -1.75 11.71 9.19
CA VAL A 133 -2.75 10.97 8.41
C VAL A 133 -3.93 10.67 9.32
N THR A 134 -5.14 10.85 8.80
CA THR A 134 -6.37 10.53 9.52
C THR A 134 -7.18 9.53 8.71
N ILE A 135 -7.49 8.38 9.32
CA ILE A 135 -8.50 7.47 8.78
C ILE A 135 -9.88 7.91 9.30
N ARG A 136 -10.86 7.95 8.40
CA ARG A 136 -12.26 8.23 8.71
C ARG A 136 -13.13 7.08 8.22
N ALA A 137 -14.15 6.76 9.00
CA ALA A 137 -15.19 5.81 8.61
C ALA A 137 -16.56 6.32 9.04
N GLY A 138 -17.59 6.07 8.23
CA GLY A 138 -18.94 6.53 8.49
C GLY A 138 -19.73 5.61 9.42
N ALA A 139 -19.79 4.33 9.10
CA ALA A 139 -20.54 3.33 9.85
C ALA A 139 -20.06 1.91 9.49
N ILE A 140 -20.30 0.95 10.39
CA ILE A 140 -20.23 -0.48 10.07
C ILE A 140 -21.62 -0.92 9.62
N VAL A 141 -21.70 -1.57 8.48
CA VAL A 141 -22.96 -1.99 7.83
C VAL A 141 -22.92 -3.48 7.49
N SER A 142 -24.10 -4.07 7.32
CA SER A 142 -24.25 -5.37 6.66
C SER A 142 -24.20 -5.18 5.15
N ASP A 143 -23.30 -5.87 4.44
CA ASP A 143 -23.20 -5.82 2.98
C ASP A 143 -24.46 -6.35 2.29
N GLU A 144 -25.17 -7.29 2.93
CA GLU A 144 -26.36 -7.90 2.35
C GLU A 144 -27.59 -6.99 2.45
N THR A 145 -27.76 -6.31 3.59
CA THR A 145 -28.99 -5.58 3.92
C THR A 145 -28.82 -4.06 3.92
N GLY A 146 -27.58 -3.56 3.97
CA GLY A 146 -27.28 -2.15 4.20
C GLY A 146 -27.64 -1.66 5.62
N GLU A 147 -28.00 -2.57 6.52
CA GLU A 147 -28.35 -2.22 7.91
C GLU A 147 -27.12 -1.70 8.66
N ILE A 148 -27.29 -0.62 9.43
CA ILE A 148 -26.23 -0.05 10.26
C ILE A 148 -26.05 -0.91 11.51
N LEU A 149 -24.91 -1.58 11.59
CA LEU A 149 -24.50 -2.42 12.72
C LEU A 149 -23.80 -1.60 13.81
N ALA A 150 -23.11 -0.52 13.43
CA ALA A 150 -22.55 0.46 14.35
C ALA A 150 -22.44 1.83 13.68
N SER A 151 -22.93 2.87 14.36
CA SER A 151 -22.89 4.25 13.86
C SER A 151 -21.59 4.95 14.24
N GLY A 152 -20.90 5.53 13.25
CA GLY A 152 -19.78 6.44 13.47
C GLY A 152 -20.23 7.88 13.78
N PRO A 153 -19.38 8.89 13.50
CA PRO A 153 -18.11 8.78 12.78
C PRO A 153 -17.05 8.05 13.61
N PHE A 154 -16.21 7.26 12.93
CA PHE A 154 -14.98 6.72 13.52
C PHE A 154 -13.79 7.48 12.97
N LYS A 155 -12.88 7.90 13.84
CA LYS A 155 -11.70 8.67 13.45
C LYS A 155 -10.47 8.27 14.25
N ASN A 156 -9.38 7.99 13.54
CA ASN A 156 -8.08 7.79 14.16
C ASN A 156 -6.98 8.52 13.37
N LYS A 157 -6.10 9.22 14.09
CA LYS A 157 -5.12 10.17 13.53
C LYS A 157 -3.73 9.88 14.05
N PHE A 158 -2.84 9.50 13.15
CA PHE A 158 -1.46 9.14 13.45
C PHE A 158 -0.45 9.95 12.62
N ILE A 159 0.85 9.74 12.88
CA ILE A 159 1.95 10.33 12.12
C ILE A 159 2.60 9.23 11.27
N ALA A 160 2.70 9.47 9.96
CA ALA A 160 3.33 8.52 9.04
C ALA A 160 4.87 8.62 9.15
N HIS A 161 5.51 7.47 9.00
CA HIS A 161 6.96 7.32 9.08
C HIS A 161 7.49 6.58 7.84
N ASP A 162 8.38 7.23 7.12
CA ASP A 162 9.12 6.70 5.99
C ASP A 162 10.23 5.79 6.49
N ARG A 163 10.19 4.55 6.00
CA ARG A 163 11.15 3.49 6.31
C ARG A 163 11.90 3.06 5.06
N SER A 164 11.94 3.92 4.05
CA SER A 164 12.74 3.67 2.87
C SER A 164 14.18 4.07 3.04
N ASN A 165 15.07 3.26 2.46
CA ASN A 165 16.40 3.72 2.08
C ASN A 165 16.26 4.48 0.77
N LYS A 166 16.69 5.75 0.79
CA LYS A 166 16.70 6.61 -0.39
C LYS A 166 18.08 6.59 -1.02
N THR A 167 18.14 6.38 -2.33
CA THR A 167 19.37 6.48 -3.12
C THR A 167 19.13 7.41 -4.30
N ASP A 168 19.93 8.47 -4.39
CA ASP A 168 19.93 9.34 -5.57
C ASP A 168 20.68 8.64 -6.71
N ILE A 169 20.11 8.69 -7.92
CA ILE A 169 20.68 8.06 -9.12
C ILE A 169 20.66 9.04 -10.29
N ASP A 170 21.47 8.76 -11.30
CA ASP A 170 21.46 9.46 -12.59
C ASP A 170 21.45 8.40 -13.69
N LEU A 171 20.24 8.03 -14.12
CA LEU A 171 20.03 6.99 -15.12
C LEU A 171 19.05 7.46 -16.19
N THR A 172 19.56 7.69 -17.40
CA THR A 172 18.72 7.97 -18.57
C THR A 172 18.26 6.68 -19.22
N LEU A 173 16.94 6.55 -19.41
CA LEU A 173 16.32 5.48 -20.17
C LEU A 173 15.73 6.04 -21.45
N LYS A 174 16.01 5.34 -22.56
CA LYS A 174 15.50 5.68 -23.88
C LYS A 174 14.89 4.45 -24.53
N GLN A 175 13.60 4.51 -24.81
CA GLN A 175 12.90 3.42 -25.48
C GLN A 175 11.83 4.00 -26.41
N GLN A 176 11.87 3.59 -27.68
CA GLN A 176 11.03 4.14 -28.74
C GLN A 176 11.17 5.68 -28.84
N ASN A 177 10.05 6.41 -28.66
CA ASN A 177 9.98 7.86 -28.68
C ASN A 177 9.88 8.46 -27.27
N GLU A 178 10.19 7.68 -26.23
CA GLU A 178 10.21 8.12 -24.85
C GLU A 178 11.64 8.23 -24.33
N GLU A 179 11.92 9.35 -23.66
CA GLU A 179 13.19 9.57 -22.98
C GLU A 179 12.91 10.12 -21.58
N VAL A 180 13.42 9.40 -20.58
CA VAL A 180 13.28 9.77 -19.17
C VAL A 180 14.63 9.72 -18.48
N ILE A 181 14.76 10.51 -17.42
CA ILE A 181 15.86 10.43 -16.48
C ILE A 181 15.31 10.03 -15.12
N LEU A 182 15.93 9.02 -14.53
CA LEU A 182 15.63 8.53 -13.20
C LEU A 182 16.55 9.22 -12.21
N GLU A 183 15.98 9.74 -11.13
CA GLU A 183 16.68 10.61 -10.19
C GLU A 183 16.75 10.01 -8.79
N THR A 184 15.78 9.17 -8.41
CA THR A 184 15.72 8.62 -7.05
C THR A 184 15.13 7.23 -7.02
N VAL A 185 15.73 6.36 -6.20
CA VAL A 185 15.19 5.06 -5.83
C VAL A 185 14.85 5.07 -4.34
N TYR A 186 13.65 4.63 -3.99
CA TYR A 186 13.19 4.40 -2.63
C TYR A 186 13.03 2.90 -2.43
N VAL A 187 13.71 2.33 -1.44
CA VAL A 187 13.65 0.88 -1.15
C VAL A 187 13.02 0.69 0.21
N SER A 188 11.91 -0.02 0.27
CA SER A 188 11.14 -0.19 1.51
C SER A 188 10.55 -1.60 1.61
N PRO A 189 10.03 -2.00 2.80
CA PRO A 189 9.33 -3.26 2.95
C PRO A 189 8.12 -3.43 2.01
N ILE A 190 7.52 -2.33 1.57
CA ILE A 190 6.35 -2.32 0.68
C ILE A 190 6.72 -2.28 -0.82
N GLY A 191 8.01 -2.40 -1.15
CA GLY A 191 8.51 -2.43 -2.52
C GLY A 191 9.52 -1.32 -2.85
N ILE A 192 9.75 -1.15 -4.15
CA ILE A 192 10.70 -0.18 -4.71
C ILE A 192 9.94 0.94 -5.43
N GLY A 193 10.15 2.18 -5.01
CA GLY A 193 9.73 3.36 -5.74
C GLY A 193 10.87 3.89 -6.62
N ILE A 194 10.59 4.21 -7.88
CA ILE A 194 11.57 4.87 -8.78
C ILE A 194 10.95 6.16 -9.28
N GLU A 195 11.62 7.27 -9.01
CA GLU A 195 11.17 8.61 -9.37
C GLU A 195 12.06 9.23 -10.46
N GLY A 196 11.44 9.99 -11.34
CA GLY A 196 12.14 10.63 -12.44
C GLY A 196 11.27 11.63 -13.21
N LYS A 197 11.80 12.10 -14.33
CA LYS A 197 11.14 13.06 -15.21
C LYS A 197 11.31 12.70 -16.68
N ARG A 198 10.31 13.07 -17.48
CA ARG A 198 10.39 12.98 -18.94
C ARG A 198 11.24 14.12 -19.47
N ILE A 199 12.21 13.80 -20.34
CA ILE A 199 13.10 14.77 -20.98
C ILE A 199 12.87 14.89 -22.49
N ASP A 200 11.82 14.23 -23.00
CA ASP A 200 11.35 14.27 -24.38
C ASP A 200 10.31 15.38 -24.67
N GLY A 201 10.07 16.27 -23.70
CA GLY A 201 9.10 17.37 -23.82
C GLY A 201 7.64 16.99 -23.56
N LYS A 202 7.34 15.74 -23.19
CA LYS A 202 5.96 15.27 -22.88
C LYS A 202 5.67 15.22 -21.37
N SER A 203 6.18 16.17 -20.58
CA SER A 203 6.10 16.18 -19.11
C SER A 203 4.67 16.13 -18.54
N SER A 204 3.65 16.46 -19.32
CA SER A 204 2.23 16.38 -18.91
C SER A 204 1.66 14.96 -18.92
N TYR A 205 2.40 13.96 -19.43
CA TYR A 205 1.96 12.58 -19.55
C TYR A 205 2.85 11.66 -18.73
N LEU A 206 2.26 10.62 -18.13
CA LEU A 206 3.03 9.54 -17.51
C LEU A 206 3.82 8.78 -18.58
N PRO A 207 4.99 8.23 -18.23
CA PRO A 207 5.72 7.34 -19.13
C PRO A 207 4.93 6.06 -19.43
N GLU A 208 4.97 5.63 -20.69
CA GLU A 208 4.47 4.32 -21.12
C GLU A 208 5.53 3.24 -20.91
N ILE A 209 6.81 3.62 -20.98
CA ILE A 209 7.89 2.71 -20.62
C ILE A 209 7.76 2.29 -19.15
N SER A 210 8.12 1.05 -18.85
CA SER A 210 8.35 0.59 -17.49
C SER A 210 9.68 -0.18 -17.47
N PRO A 211 10.68 0.29 -16.71
CA PRO A 211 11.92 -0.46 -16.59
C PRO A 211 11.72 -1.80 -15.90
N ILE A 212 12.57 -2.76 -16.25
CA ILE A 212 12.64 -4.05 -15.57
C ILE A 212 13.41 -3.84 -14.27
N VAL A 213 12.77 -4.11 -13.14
CA VAL A 213 13.34 -3.97 -11.80
C VAL A 213 13.54 -5.33 -11.17
N LYS A 214 14.75 -5.57 -10.66
CA LYS A 214 15.09 -6.82 -9.96
C LYS A 214 15.77 -6.51 -8.64
N VAL A 215 15.45 -7.31 -7.62
CA VAL A 215 16.13 -7.32 -6.33
C VAL A 215 17.08 -8.50 -6.32
N MET A 216 18.36 -8.23 -6.02
CA MET A 216 19.33 -9.28 -5.74
C MET A 216 19.50 -9.39 -4.23
N THR A 217 19.26 -10.57 -3.68
CA THR A 217 19.38 -10.83 -2.24
C THR A 217 20.82 -11.23 -1.85
N THR A 218 21.11 -11.25 -0.56
CA THR A 218 22.43 -11.62 0.01
C THR A 218 22.83 -13.06 -0.30
N ASP A 219 21.88 -13.96 -0.51
CA ASP A 219 22.09 -15.34 -0.98
C ASP A 219 22.12 -15.46 -2.51
N ASN A 220 22.14 -14.33 -3.22
CA ASN A 220 22.17 -14.19 -4.68
C ASN A 220 20.93 -14.74 -5.41
N GLN A 221 19.79 -14.85 -4.73
CA GLN A 221 18.51 -14.99 -5.44
C GLN A 221 18.16 -13.68 -6.14
N ILE A 222 17.42 -13.80 -7.24
CA ILE A 222 16.94 -12.68 -8.03
C ILE A 222 15.43 -12.71 -8.03
N ILE A 223 14.83 -11.64 -7.53
CA ILE A 223 13.39 -11.44 -7.50
C ILE A 223 13.07 -10.36 -8.54
N GLU A 224 12.32 -10.71 -9.57
CA GLU A 224 11.82 -9.73 -10.55
C GLU A 224 10.53 -9.11 -10.04
N LEU A 225 10.46 -7.78 -10.10
CA LEU A 225 9.29 -7.02 -9.65
C LEU A 225 8.55 -6.42 -10.83
N SER A 226 7.23 -6.43 -10.73
CA SER A 226 6.30 -5.74 -11.63
C SER A 226 5.83 -4.41 -11.03
N THR A 227 5.55 -3.46 -11.90
CA THR A 227 4.95 -2.17 -11.53
C THR A 227 3.53 -2.37 -11.02
N SER A 228 3.24 -1.90 -9.80
CA SER A 228 1.89 -1.83 -9.23
C SER A 228 1.19 -0.51 -9.56
N SER A 229 1.94 0.59 -9.68
CA SER A 229 1.39 1.88 -10.10
C SER A 229 2.42 2.75 -10.83
N THR A 230 1.90 3.65 -11.67
CA THR A 230 2.61 4.80 -12.20
C THR A 230 1.80 6.04 -11.84
N SER A 231 2.44 7.05 -11.24
CA SER A 231 1.77 8.24 -10.72
C SER A 231 2.58 9.50 -11.00
N THR A 232 1.89 10.64 -11.05
CA THR A 232 2.54 11.95 -11.10
C THR A 232 3.11 12.31 -9.74
N THR A 233 4.23 13.01 -9.73
CA THR A 233 4.84 13.58 -8.53
C THR A 233 5.15 15.06 -8.71
N ASP A 234 5.64 15.73 -7.67
CA ASP A 234 6.08 17.13 -7.73
C ASP A 234 7.28 17.37 -8.66
N ILE A 235 8.10 16.34 -8.96
CA ILE A 235 9.26 16.45 -9.85
C ILE A 235 9.04 15.78 -11.23
N GLY A 236 7.98 14.98 -11.38
CA GLY A 236 7.65 14.34 -12.65
C GLY A 236 6.71 13.16 -12.45
N PHE A 237 7.28 11.96 -12.37
CA PHE A 237 6.53 10.72 -12.18
C PHE A 237 7.25 9.78 -11.24
N LYS A 238 6.50 8.79 -10.73
CA LYS A 238 7.02 7.65 -9.99
C LYS A 238 6.41 6.35 -10.52
N TRP A 239 7.23 5.31 -10.61
CA TRP A 239 6.78 3.93 -10.63
C TRP A 239 6.88 3.33 -9.24
N GLN A 240 5.86 2.59 -8.82
CA GLN A 240 5.91 1.72 -7.66
C GLN A 240 6.02 0.27 -8.12
N TYR A 241 7.00 -0.45 -7.60
CA TYR A 241 7.23 -1.88 -7.84
C TYR A 241 6.98 -2.65 -6.55
N SER A 242 5.85 -3.34 -6.48
CA SER A 242 5.47 -4.11 -5.30
C SER A 242 4.73 -5.39 -5.67
N GLN A 243 4.84 -5.85 -6.91
CA GLN A 243 4.17 -7.05 -7.40
C GLN A 243 5.18 -8.05 -7.99
N ASP A 244 4.81 -9.32 -8.01
CA ASP A 244 5.48 -10.35 -8.79
C ASP A 244 5.05 -10.30 -10.29
N PRO A 245 5.65 -11.10 -11.19
CA PRO A 245 5.27 -11.15 -12.60
C PRO A 245 3.83 -11.62 -12.88
N ILE A 246 3.14 -12.22 -11.91
CA ILE A 246 1.76 -12.69 -12.04
C ILE A 246 0.75 -11.79 -11.29
N GLY A 247 1.22 -10.67 -10.71
CA GLY A 247 0.39 -9.63 -10.10
C GLY A 247 0.12 -9.79 -8.61
N ASN A 248 0.77 -10.74 -7.91
CA ASN A 248 0.65 -10.83 -6.44
C ASN A 248 1.51 -9.77 -5.77
N ARG A 249 1.05 -9.22 -4.65
CA ARG A 249 1.84 -8.30 -3.82
C ARG A 249 3.10 -9.01 -3.29
N ILE A 250 4.24 -8.33 -3.34
CA ILE A 250 5.49 -8.74 -2.69
C ILE A 250 5.80 -7.76 -1.56
N PHE A 251 6.24 -8.30 -0.42
CA PHE A 251 6.93 -7.54 0.62
C PHE A 251 8.42 -7.89 0.61
N LEU A 252 9.26 -6.88 0.83
CA LEU A 252 10.70 -7.03 0.79
C LEU A 252 11.28 -7.09 2.20
N ASP A 253 12.11 -8.08 2.48
CA ASP A 253 12.96 -8.07 3.67
C ASP A 253 14.22 -7.25 3.37
N MET A 254 14.22 -6.00 3.85
CA MET A 254 15.30 -5.04 3.68
C MET A 254 16.67 -5.58 4.11
N SER A 255 16.73 -6.46 5.11
CA SER A 255 17.98 -7.02 5.62
C SER A 255 18.64 -8.01 4.65
N THR A 256 17.85 -8.54 3.71
CA THR A 256 18.32 -9.51 2.71
C THR A 256 18.68 -8.85 1.38
N ILE A 257 18.36 -7.57 1.18
CA ILE A 257 18.63 -6.90 -0.10
C ILE A 257 20.11 -6.55 -0.20
N LYS A 258 20.75 -7.06 -1.26
CA LYS A 258 22.15 -6.76 -1.58
C LYS A 258 22.27 -5.61 -2.59
N ASN A 259 21.50 -5.67 -3.67
CA ASN A 259 21.49 -4.64 -4.72
C ASN A 259 20.13 -4.58 -5.41
N ILE A 260 19.87 -3.46 -6.09
CA ILE A 260 18.77 -3.31 -7.04
C ILE A 260 19.33 -3.27 -8.46
N MET A 261 18.61 -3.85 -9.41
CA MET A 261 18.93 -3.75 -10.83
C MET A 261 17.79 -3.07 -11.57
N ILE A 262 18.12 -2.05 -12.36
CA ILE A 262 17.19 -1.36 -13.27
C ILE A 262 17.70 -1.58 -14.70
N ASN A 263 16.94 -2.28 -15.55
CA ASN A 263 17.36 -2.63 -16.91
C ASN A 263 18.80 -3.21 -16.98
N ASN A 264 19.11 -4.13 -16.05
CA ASN A 264 20.42 -4.76 -15.85
C ASN A 264 21.55 -3.87 -15.33
N GLN A 265 21.29 -2.60 -15.03
CA GLN A 265 22.25 -1.73 -14.35
C GLN A 265 22.13 -1.89 -12.84
N ILE A 266 23.25 -2.17 -12.17
CA ILE A 266 23.29 -2.35 -10.72
C ILE A 266 23.28 -0.98 -10.04
N ILE A 267 22.27 -0.75 -9.21
CA ILE A 267 22.19 0.36 -8.28
C ILE A 267 22.72 -0.13 -6.93
N LYS A 268 23.80 0.49 -6.48
CA LYS A 268 24.35 0.24 -5.14
C LYS A 268 23.49 1.00 -4.14
N LEU A 269 23.06 0.30 -3.10
CA LEU A 269 22.36 0.90 -1.98
C LEU A 269 23.42 1.31 -0.95
N ASP A 270 23.34 2.55 -0.49
CA ASP A 270 24.17 3.06 0.61
C ASP A 270 23.64 2.62 1.98
#